data_AF-A0A7C4QR59-F1
#
_entry.id   AF-A0A7C4QR59-F1
#
_cell.length_a   1.000
_cell.length_b   1.000
_cell.length_c   1.000
_cell.angle_alpha   90.00
_cell.angle_beta   90.00
_cell.angle_gamma   90.00
#
_symmetry.space_group_name_H-M   'P 1'
#
loop_
_entity.id
_entity.type
_entity.pdbx_description
1 polymer ?
#
loop_
_entity_poly.entity_id
_entity_poly.type
_entity_poly.pdbx_seq_one_letter_code
_entity_poly.pdbx_strand_id
1 'polypeptide(L)'
;MRDLETSIVRGGTEILNSHAERLTACGMTWRGPDIEVWQSESDCYTSEVRVTILKGSEIHDVLEFHIYRDGQPLVTTEEAAHWLNEQLEQLESERK
;
A
#
# COMPACT_ATOMS: atom_id res chain seq x y z
N MET A 1 -17.20 7.65 -2.48
CA MET A 1 -15.75 7.71 -2.78
C MET A 1 -14.90 7.15 -1.64
N ARG A 2 -15.15 7.49 -0.36
CA ARG A 2 -14.33 6.97 0.76
C ARG A 2 -14.42 5.46 1.05
N ASP A 3 -15.44 4.78 0.53
CA ASP A 3 -15.65 3.35 0.82
C ASP A 3 -14.57 2.47 0.20
N LEU A 4 -14.09 2.82 -1.00
CA LEU A 4 -13.02 2.08 -1.68
C LEU A 4 -11.68 2.24 -0.95
N GLU A 5 -11.30 3.48 -0.62
CA GLU A 5 -10.09 3.79 0.15
C GLU A 5 -10.09 3.08 1.50
N THR A 6 -11.20 3.15 2.23
CA THR A 6 -11.34 2.46 3.52
C THR A 6 -11.20 0.94 3.38
N SER A 7 -11.79 0.37 2.32
CA SER A 7 -11.72 -1.07 2.06
C SER A 7 -10.31 -1.50 1.69
N ILE A 8 -9.60 -0.71 0.87
CA ILE A 8 -8.21 -0.96 0.48
C ILE A 8 -7.28 -0.83 1.69
N VAL A 9 -7.43 0.19 2.54
CA VAL A 9 -6.61 0.32 3.77
C VAL A 9 -6.82 -0.87 4.70
N ARG A 10 -8.08 -1.28 4.90
CA ARG A 10 -8.39 -2.44 5.74
C ARG A 10 -7.77 -3.72 5.18
N GLY A 11 -8.02 -4.02 3.91
CA GLY A 11 -7.45 -5.20 3.24
C GLY A 11 -5.92 -5.17 3.22
N GLY A 12 -5.32 -4.01 2.94
CA GLY A 12 -3.87 -3.82 2.97
C GLY A 12 -3.28 -4.05 4.36
N THR A 13 -3.96 -3.61 5.42
CA THR A 13 -3.55 -3.87 6.81
C THR A 13 -3.57 -5.37 7.14
N GLU A 14 -4.62 -6.08 6.71
CA GLU A 14 -4.73 -7.53 6.89
C GLU A 14 -3.60 -8.28 6.16
N ILE A 15 -3.30 -7.86 4.93
CA ILE A 15 -2.19 -8.42 4.14
C ILE A 15 -0.85 -8.18 4.82
N LEU A 16 -0.55 -6.94 5.21
CA LEU A 16 0.70 -6.61 5.91
C LEU A 16 0.87 -7.44 7.20
N ASN A 17 -0.20 -7.61 7.96
CA ASN A 17 -0.18 -8.46 9.16
C ASN A 17 0.06 -9.94 8.83
N SER A 18 -0.45 -10.45 7.71
CA SER A 18 -0.20 -11.83 7.28
C SER A 18 1.25 -12.08 6.81
N HIS A 19 1.96 -11.01 6.41
CA HIS A 19 3.39 -11.01 6.03
C HIS A 19 4.33 -10.62 7.18
N ALA A 20 3.79 -10.17 8.31
CA ALA A 20 4.53 -9.60 9.43
C ALA A 20 5.75 -10.41 9.88
N GLU A 21 5.54 -11.71 10.12
CA GLU A 21 6.59 -12.61 10.59
C GLU A 21 7.72 -12.77 9.57
N ARG A 22 7.38 -12.85 8.27
CA ARG A 22 8.35 -13.04 7.18
C ARG A 22 9.16 -11.78 6.94
N LEU A 23 8.52 -10.61 6.91
CA LEU A 23 9.20 -9.31 6.81
C LEU A 23 10.13 -9.08 8.01
N THR A 24 9.66 -9.36 9.23
CA THR A 24 10.47 -9.23 10.45
C THR A 24 11.68 -10.16 10.42
N ALA A 25 11.53 -11.40 9.93
CA ALA A 25 12.65 -12.32 9.73
C ALA A 25 13.69 -11.82 8.71
N CYS A 26 13.31 -10.89 7.83
CA CYS A 26 14.21 -10.20 6.89
C CYS A 26 14.82 -8.91 7.48
N GLY A 27 14.54 -8.61 8.76
CA GLY A 27 14.94 -7.36 9.42
C GLY A 27 14.15 -6.14 8.95
N MET A 28 12.98 -6.36 8.34
CA MET A 28 12.11 -5.31 7.82
C MET A 28 10.92 -5.05 8.74
N THR A 29 10.45 -3.81 8.75
CA THR A 29 9.20 -3.37 9.38
C THR A 29 8.45 -2.48 8.39
N TRP A 30 7.20 -2.14 8.66
CA TRP A 30 6.40 -1.30 7.77
C TRP A 30 5.64 -0.19 8.51
N ARG A 31 5.23 0.83 7.76
CA ARG A 31 4.29 1.87 8.16
C ARG A 31 3.19 2.00 7.10
N GLY A 32 2.00 2.40 7.51
CA GLY A 32 0.80 2.41 6.66
C GLY A 32 -0.01 1.11 6.73
N PRO A 33 -1.00 0.91 5.84
CA PRO A 33 -1.24 1.71 4.63
C PRO A 33 -1.85 3.08 4.93
N ASP A 34 -1.26 4.13 4.38
CA ASP A 34 -1.73 5.51 4.52
C ASP A 34 -2.37 5.99 3.21
N ILE A 35 -3.43 6.81 3.30
CA ILE A 35 -4.07 7.44 2.14
C ILE A 35 -3.54 8.85 1.96
N GLU A 36 -3.00 9.14 0.78
CA GLU A 36 -2.73 10.51 0.36
C GLU A 36 -3.79 10.98 -0.62
N VAL A 37 -4.36 12.16 -0.36
CA VAL A 37 -5.44 12.75 -1.17
C VAL A 37 -4.97 14.08 -1.72
N TRP A 38 -5.12 14.26 -3.02
CA TRP A 38 -4.94 15.54 -3.69
C TRP A 38 -6.25 16.00 -4.31
N GLN A 39 -6.63 17.22 -3.96
CA GLN A 39 -7.73 17.94 -4.60
C GLN A 39 -7.15 19.21 -5.22
N SER A 40 -7.28 19.34 -6.55
CA SER A 40 -7.01 20.62 -7.20
C SER A 40 -8.26 21.50 -7.14
N GLU A 41 -8.08 22.82 -7.33
CA GLU A 41 -9.19 23.78 -7.42
C GLU A 41 -10.18 23.50 -8.58
N SER A 42 -9.88 22.52 -9.44
CA SER A 42 -10.60 22.19 -10.68
C SER A 42 -11.45 20.91 -10.60
N ASP A 43 -11.92 20.50 -9.42
CA ASP A 43 -12.72 19.27 -9.19
C ASP A 43 -12.00 17.93 -9.51
N CYS A 44 -10.67 17.93 -9.70
CA CYS A 44 -9.92 16.69 -9.86
C CYS A 44 -9.61 16.06 -8.50
N TYR A 45 -10.31 14.97 -8.17
CA TYR A 45 -10.04 14.12 -7.01
C TYR A 45 -9.07 12.99 -7.37
N THR A 46 -7.90 12.97 -6.73
CA THR A 46 -6.90 11.91 -6.87
C THR A 46 -6.50 11.40 -5.50
N SER A 47 -6.37 10.09 -5.35
CA SER A 47 -5.84 9.50 -4.12
C SER A 47 -4.99 8.28 -4.39
N GLU A 48 -4.04 8.04 -3.49
CA GLU A 48 -3.14 6.89 -3.49
C GLU A 48 -3.05 6.25 -2.12
N VAL A 49 -2.59 4.99 -2.12
CA VAL A 49 -2.14 4.29 -0.92
C VAL A 49 -0.64 4.25 -0.91
N ARG A 50 -0.06 4.51 0.25
CA ARG A 50 1.37 4.37 0.53
C ARG A 50 1.61 3.38 1.65
N VAL A 51 2.55 2.46 1.45
CA VAL A 51 3.13 1.60 2.49
C VAL A 51 4.64 1.80 2.47
N THR A 52 5.21 2.23 3.59
CA THR A 52 6.66 2.41 3.72
C THR A 52 7.29 1.18 4.35
N ILE A 53 8.27 0.58 3.68
CA ILE A 53 9.06 -0.54 4.19
C ILE A 53 10.38 0.01 4.73
N LEU A 54 10.70 -0.38 5.96
CA LEU A 54 11.87 0.07 6.70
C LEU A 54 12.79 -1.11 6.98
N LYS A 55 14.10 -0.93 6.86
CA LYS A 55 15.11 -1.88 7.34
C LYS A 55 15.94 -1.21 8.42
N GLY A 56 15.71 -1.61 9.67
CA GLY A 56 16.17 -0.83 10.82
C GLY A 56 15.48 0.54 10.86
N SER A 57 16.25 1.63 10.77
CA SER A 57 15.73 3.01 10.75
C SER A 57 15.68 3.64 9.35
N GLU A 58 16.15 2.93 8.33
CA GLU A 58 16.23 3.44 6.97
C GLU A 58 15.03 3.00 6.14
N ILE A 59 14.56 3.88 5.25
CA ILE A 59 13.56 3.52 4.25
C ILE A 59 14.23 2.57 3.26
N HIS A 60 13.74 1.35 3.23
CA HIS A 60 14.18 0.34 2.29
C HIS A 60 13.41 0.44 0.97
N ASP A 61 12.10 0.61 1.07
CA ASP A 61 11.22 0.74 -0.09
C ASP A 61 9.93 1.51 0.28
N VAL A 62 9.24 2.01 -0.73
CA VAL A 62 7.94 2.67 -0.61
C VAL A 62 7.00 2.12 -1.68
N LEU A 63 6.01 1.36 -1.24
CA LEU A 63 5.00 0.75 -2.10
C LEU A 63 3.83 1.72 -2.25
N GLU A 64 3.63 2.22 -3.46
CA GLU A 64 2.59 3.20 -3.78
C GLU A 64 1.77 2.79 -4.99
N PHE A 65 0.45 3.00 -4.91
CA PHE A 65 -0.43 2.85 -6.07
C PHE A 65 -1.64 3.79 -5.99
N HIS A 66 -2.11 4.23 -7.15
CA HIS A 66 -3.23 5.14 -7.24
C HIS A 66 -4.56 4.39 -7.08
N ILE A 67 -5.46 4.90 -6.23
CA ILE A 67 -6.83 4.42 -6.09
C ILE A 67 -7.76 5.18 -7.02
N TYR A 68 -7.72 6.51 -6.95
CA TYR A 68 -8.58 7.39 -7.73
C TYR A 68 -7.74 8.34 -8.58
N ARG A 69 -8.26 8.66 -9.77
CA ARG A 69 -7.77 9.76 -10.61
C ARG A 69 -8.93 10.45 -11.28
N ASP A 70 -8.99 11.77 -11.16
CA ASP A 70 -10.08 12.59 -11.69
C ASP A 70 -11.47 12.08 -11.26
N GLY A 71 -11.59 11.63 -10.01
CA GLY A 71 -12.82 11.09 -9.42
C GLY A 71 -13.20 9.67 -9.88
N GLN A 72 -12.42 9.03 -10.75
CA GLN A 72 -12.66 7.67 -11.23
C GLN A 72 -11.77 6.66 -10.50
N PRO A 73 -12.31 5.50 -10.07
CA PRO A 73 -11.49 4.44 -9.49
C PRO A 73 -10.61 3.83 -10.58
N LEU A 74 -9.33 3.61 -10.25
CA LEU A 74 -8.34 2.98 -11.12
C LEU A 74 -8.12 1.51 -10.80
N VAL A 75 -8.43 1.10 -9.57
CA VAL A 75 -8.24 -0.27 -9.08
C VAL A 75 -9.43 -0.71 -8.25
N THR A 76 -9.66 -2.02 -8.24
CA THR A 76 -10.55 -2.69 -7.30
C THR A 76 -9.81 -3.03 -6.00
N THR A 77 -10.59 -3.41 -4.97
CA THR A 77 -10.03 -3.93 -3.72
C THR A 77 -9.21 -5.19 -3.92
N GLU A 78 -9.65 -6.08 -4.81
CA GLU A 78 -9.03 -7.35 -5.12
C GLU A 78 -7.70 -7.15 -5.87
N GLU A 79 -7.66 -6.23 -6.84
CA GLU A 79 -6.44 -5.89 -7.57
C GLU A 79 -5.40 -5.25 -6.64
N ALA A 80 -5.82 -4.31 -5.79
CA ALA A 80 -4.94 -3.70 -4.79
C ALA A 80 -4.37 -4.73 -3.81
N ALA A 81 -5.21 -5.65 -3.35
CA ALA A 81 -4.82 -6.75 -2.46
C ALA A 81 -3.83 -7.70 -3.14
N HIS A 82 -4.11 -8.09 -4.39
CA HIS A 82 -3.23 -8.97 -5.15
C HIS A 82 -1.86 -8.33 -5.38
N TRP A 83 -1.84 -7.08 -5.85
CA TRP A 83 -0.60 -6.34 -6.09
C TRP A 83 0.24 -6.20 -4.82
N LEU A 84 -0.37 -5.83 -3.68
CA LEU A 84 0.37 -5.68 -2.43
C LEU A 84 1.00 -7.00 -1.97
N ASN A 85 0.29 -8.12 -2.10
CA ASN A 85 0.87 -9.44 -1.81
C ASN A 85 2.09 -9.70 -2.70
N GLU A 86 1.99 -9.48 -4.01
CA GLU A 86 3.12 -9.69 -4.94
C GLU A 86 4.33 -8.84 -4.57
N GLN A 87 4.13 -7.56 -4.21
CA GLN A 87 5.24 -6.69 -3.79
C GLN A 87 5.91 -7.20 -2.51
N LEU A 88 5.12 -7.62 -1.51
CA LEU A 88 5.67 -8.14 -0.25
C LEU A 88 6.38 -9.48 -0.45
N GLU A 89 5.84 -10.38 -1.26
CA GLU A 89 6.50 -11.65 -1.62
C GLU A 89 7.83 -11.41 -2.34
N GLN A 90 7.88 -10.41 -3.23
CA GLN A 90 9.12 -10.01 -3.91
C GLN A 90 10.17 -9.53 -2.90
N LEU A 91 9.82 -8.60 -2.01
CA LEU A 91 10.71 -8.08 -0.97
C LEU A 91 11.24 -9.19 -0.04
N GLU A 92 10.39 -10.15 0.31
CA GLU A 92 10.80 -11.32 1.11
C GLU A 92 11.79 -12.22 0.36
N SER A 93 11.66 -12.30 -0.97
CA SER A 93 12.49 -13.17 -1.82
C SER A 93 13.91 -12.63 -2.04
N GLU A 94 14.10 -11.30 -1.99
CA GLU A 94 15.40 -10.61 -2.13
C GLU A 94 16.39 -10.95 -0.99
N ARG A 95 15.94 -11.72 0.01
CA ARG A 95 16.78 -12.30 1.08
C ARG A 95 17.67 -13.46 0.61
N LYS A 96 17.34 -14.12 -0.51
CA LYS A 96 18.04 -15.32 -1.00
C LYS A 96 19.22 -14.97 -1.90
#